data_AF-A0A1X0QAD0-F1
#
_entry.id   AF-A0A1X0QAD0-F1
#
_cell.length_a   1.000
_cell.length_b   1.000
_cell.length_c   1.000
_cell.angle_alpha   90.00
_cell.angle_beta   90.00
_cell.angle_gamma   90.00
#
_symmetry.space_group_name_H-M   'P 1'
#
loop_
_entity.id
_entity.type
_entity.pdbx_description
1 polymer ?
#
loop_
_entity_poly.entity_id
_entity_poly.type
_entity_poly.pdbx_seq_one_letter_code
_entity_poly.pdbx_strand_id
1 'polypeptide(L)'
;MFNHLKFLILTPNSHEATNLNVNEKHICIYKGVIDILKYPINQEIKLVYDYTCNKRIGGQGDMLSGVLATFVSNCTKSTDEFVKVSVIGCKLMRYVSHLTFVQKGYTMITTDIFKHLNKSTIKFFNK
;
A
#
# COMPACT_ATOMS: atom_id res chain seq x y z
N MET A 1 20.85 5.01 -6.08
CA MET A 1 20.18 4.55 -7.33
C MET A 1 19.03 5.48 -7.75
N PHE A 2 18.18 6.00 -6.86
CA PHE A 2 16.99 6.79 -7.24
C PHE A 2 17.08 8.31 -7.07
N ASN A 3 18.28 8.85 -6.80
CA ASN A 3 18.46 10.25 -6.41
C ASN A 3 18.00 11.27 -7.48
N HIS A 4 17.93 10.87 -8.76
CA HIS A 4 17.48 11.71 -9.87
C HIS A 4 15.96 11.91 -9.88
N LEU A 5 15.18 11.05 -9.21
CA LEU A 5 13.73 11.19 -9.16
C LEU A 5 13.34 12.27 -8.13
N LYS A 6 12.42 13.16 -8.53
CA LYS A 6 11.91 14.21 -7.63
C LYS A 6 11.08 13.59 -6.50
N PHE A 7 10.26 12.61 -6.86
CA PHE A 7 9.36 11.91 -5.95
C PHE A 7 9.32 10.43 -6.31
N LEU A 8 9.28 9.57 -5.29
CA LEU A 8 9.25 8.13 -5.44
C LEU A 8 8.54 7.52 -4.24
N ILE A 9 7.69 6.53 -4.52
CA ILE A 9 7.09 5.66 -3.51
C ILE A 9 7.68 4.27 -3.69
N LEU A 10 8.27 3.74 -2.62
CA LEU A 10 8.83 2.40 -2.57
C LEU A 10 7.91 1.52 -1.73
N THR A 11 7.67 0.28 -2.17
CA THR A 11 6.80 -0.66 -1.46
C THR A 11 7.52 -1.98 -1.14
N PRO A 12 8.67 -1.95 -0.44
CA PRO A 12 9.47 -3.16 -0.21
C PRO A 12 8.72 -4.18 0.65
N ASN A 13 8.86 -5.45 0.30
CA ASN A 13 8.62 -6.56 1.23
C ASN A 13 9.82 -6.73 2.19
N SER A 14 9.72 -7.65 3.16
CA SER A 14 10.76 -7.85 4.17
C SER A 14 12.14 -8.20 3.61
N HIS A 15 12.20 -8.94 2.50
CA HIS A 15 13.46 -9.33 1.87
C HIS A 15 14.04 -8.18 1.03
N GLU A 16 13.18 -7.45 0.32
CA GLU A 16 13.56 -6.26 -0.46
C GLU A 16 14.08 -5.14 0.46
N ALA A 17 13.50 -4.99 1.64
CA ALA A 17 13.84 -3.94 2.60
C ALA A 17 15.28 -4.03 3.13
N THR A 18 15.85 -5.24 3.26
CA THR A 18 17.17 -5.46 3.87
C THR A 18 18.29 -4.75 3.12
N ASN A 19 18.17 -4.62 1.80
CA ASN A 19 19.19 -4.01 0.95
C ASN A 19 18.77 -2.62 0.42
N LEU A 20 17.67 -2.06 0.94
CA LEU A 20 17.07 -0.84 0.41
C LEU A 20 17.62 0.41 1.11
N ASN A 21 18.43 1.18 0.39
CA ASN A 21 18.81 2.54 0.80
C ASN A 21 17.78 3.56 0.29
N VAL A 22 16.91 4.01 1.19
CA VAL A 22 15.88 5.02 0.91
C VAL A 22 16.46 6.41 1.11
N ASN A 23 16.38 7.26 0.09
CA ASN A 23 16.72 8.68 0.24
C ASN A 23 15.66 9.35 1.11
N GLU A 24 16.07 10.26 1.99
CA GLU A 24 15.18 10.99 2.89
C GLU A 24 14.00 11.63 2.15
N LYS A 25 14.13 12.10 0.90
CA LYS A 25 13.02 12.72 0.15
C LYS A 25 11.94 11.78 -0.41
N HIS A 26 12.03 10.46 -0.19
CA HIS A 26 11.09 9.48 -0.74
C HIS A 26 10.15 8.88 0.31
N ILE A 27 9.00 8.40 -0.14
CA ILE A 27 8.10 7.61 0.71
C ILE A 27 8.48 6.14 0.58
N CYS A 28 8.58 5.44 1.69
CA CYS A 28 8.84 4.01 1.74
C CYS A 28 7.82 3.30 2.62
N ILE A 29 7.14 2.32 2.04
CA ILE A 29 6.08 1.53 2.66
C ILE A 29 6.62 0.12 2.89
N TYR A 30 7.10 -0.12 4.11
CA TYR A 30 7.59 -1.42 4.54
C TYR A 30 6.41 -2.35 4.82
N LYS A 31 6.21 -3.34 3.94
CA LYS A 31 5.09 -4.28 4.03
C LYS A 31 5.39 -5.35 5.08
N GLY A 32 4.48 -5.57 6.02
CA GLY A 32 4.70 -6.49 7.15
C GLY A 32 3.44 -7.19 7.64
N VAL A 33 3.42 -7.57 8.92
CA VAL A 33 2.17 -7.84 9.65
C VAL A 33 1.44 -6.51 9.90
N ILE A 34 2.21 -5.53 10.35
CA ILE A 34 1.88 -4.10 10.37
C ILE A 34 2.66 -3.48 9.22
N ASP A 35 2.05 -2.55 8.48
CA ASP A 35 2.78 -1.80 7.46
C ASP A 35 3.36 -0.52 8.09
N ILE A 36 4.59 -0.18 7.74
CA ILE A 36 5.26 1.01 8.26
C ILE A 36 5.50 1.95 7.07
N LEU A 37 4.91 3.14 7.14
CA LEU A 37 5.11 4.17 6.14
C LEU A 37 6.13 5.18 6.68
N LYS A 38 7.32 5.19 6.10
CA LYS A 38 8.35 6.21 6.32
C LYS A 38 8.30 7.23 5.19
N TYR A 39 8.46 8.48 5.53
CA TYR A 39 8.47 9.58 4.57
C TYR A 39 9.49 10.63 5.04
N PRO A 40 9.79 11.64 4.21
CA PRO A 40 10.89 12.55 4.49
C PRO A 40 10.78 13.25 5.82
N ILE A 41 11.92 13.43 6.48
CA ILE A 41 12.09 14.09 7.78
C ILE A 41 11.59 13.21 8.93
N ASN A 42 12.31 12.12 9.25
CA ASN A 42 12.16 11.31 10.48
C ASN A 42 10.73 10.95 10.93
N GLN A 43 9.77 10.98 10.02
CA GLN A 43 8.38 10.73 10.33
C GLN A 43 8.01 9.31 9.89
N GLU A 44 7.31 8.64 10.80
CA GLU A 44 6.86 7.26 10.62
C GLU A 44 5.39 7.18 10.99
N ILE A 45 4.61 6.54 10.13
CA ILE A 45 3.23 6.16 10.43
C ILE A 45 3.17 4.64 10.47
N LYS A 46 2.84 4.11 11.64
CA LYS A 46 2.49 2.69 11.79
C LYS A 46 1.04 2.49 11.39
N LEU A 47 0.82 1.68 10.36
CA LEU A 47 -0.51 1.36 9.87
C LEU A 47 -1.00 0.10 10.57
N VAL A 48 -1.70 0.32 11.68
CA VAL A 48 -2.39 -0.74 12.41
C VAL A 48 -3.76 -0.95 11.77
N TYR A 49 -4.13 -2.21 11.60
CA TYR A 49 -5.37 -2.62 10.97
C TYR A 49 -6.20 -3.42 11.98
N ASP A 50 -7.50 -3.18 12.02
CA ASP A 50 -8.45 -3.95 12.86
C ASP A 50 -8.73 -5.36 12.29
N TYR A 51 -8.09 -5.70 11.17
CA TYR A 51 -8.35 -6.90 10.40
C TYR A 51 -7.04 -7.49 9.86
N THR A 52 -7.00 -8.81 9.78
CA THR A 52 -5.85 -9.57 9.27
C THR A 52 -6.24 -10.41 8.06
N CYS A 53 -5.26 -10.72 7.22
CA CYS A 53 -5.40 -11.63 6.09
C CYS A 53 -4.28 -12.67 6.20
N ASN A 54 -4.65 -13.90 6.58
CA ASN A 54 -3.68 -14.97 6.88
C ASN A 54 -3.18 -15.69 5.63
N LYS A 55 -3.67 -15.32 4.44
CA LYS A 55 -3.20 -15.84 3.17
C LYS A 55 -2.45 -14.77 2.38
N ARG A 56 -1.23 -15.11 1.96
CA ARG A 56 -0.48 -14.36 0.95
C ARG A 56 -0.81 -14.92 -0.43
N ILE A 57 -0.99 -14.04 -1.40
CA ILE A 57 -1.14 -14.42 -2.81
C ILE A 57 -0.07 -13.71 -3.64
N GLY A 58 0.37 -14.37 -4.71
CA GLY A 58 1.19 -13.73 -5.74
C GLY A 58 0.46 -12.51 -6.33
N GLY A 59 1.21 -11.45 -6.62
CA GLY A 59 0.68 -10.23 -7.24
C GLY A 59 0.02 -9.22 -6.30
N GLN A 60 -0.14 -9.51 -5.00
CA GLN A 60 -0.72 -8.54 -4.05
C GLN A 60 0.12 -7.24 -3.95
N GLY A 61 1.45 -7.36 -4.09
CA GLY A 61 2.35 -6.21 -4.16
C GLY A 61 2.12 -5.35 -5.41
N ASP A 62 1.91 -5.99 -6.57
CA ASP A 62 1.64 -5.31 -7.84
C ASP A 62 0.28 -4.60 -7.80
N MET A 63 -0.72 -5.22 -7.17
CA MET A 63 -2.02 -4.59 -6.93
C MET A 63 -1.88 -3.32 -6.08
N LEU A 64 -1.10 -3.39 -5.00
CA LEU A 64 -0.83 -2.20 -4.18
C LEU A 64 -0.15 -1.10 -5.01
N SER A 65 0.87 -1.43 -5.79
CA SER A 65 1.55 -0.48 -6.66
C SER A 65 0.60 0.18 -7.66
N GLY A 66 -0.31 -0.60 -8.28
CA GLY A 66 -1.31 -0.07 -9.21
C GLY A 66 -2.33 0.86 -8.53
N VAL A 67 -2.80 0.49 -7.33
CA VAL A 67 -3.69 1.35 -6.52
C VAL A 67 -2.99 2.67 -6.17
N LEU A 68 -1.76 2.59 -5.69
CA LEU A 68 -0.97 3.77 -5.35
C LEU A 68 -0.72 4.66 -6.56
N ALA A 69 -0.33 4.08 -7.70
CA ALA A 69 -0.13 4.83 -8.94
C ALA A 69 -1.41 5.57 -9.37
N THR A 70 -2.57 4.92 -9.24
CA THR A 70 -3.87 5.53 -9.55
C THR A 70 -4.21 6.69 -8.61
N PHE A 71 -3.90 6.59 -7.32
CA PHE A 71 -4.20 7.68 -6.40
C PHE A 71 -3.21 8.84 -6.54
N VAL A 72 -1.93 8.53 -6.71
CA VAL A 72 -0.85 9.50 -6.91
C VAL A 72 -1.05 10.31 -8.19
N SER A 73 -1.57 9.70 -9.27
CA SER A 73 -1.83 10.42 -10.53
C SER A 73 -2.89 11.51 -10.40
N ASN A 74 -3.75 11.44 -9.38
CA ASN A 74 -4.79 12.42 -9.09
C ASN A 74 -4.37 13.49 -8.06
N CYS A 75 -3.13 13.48 -7.58
CA CYS A 75 -2.62 14.44 -6.59
C CYS A 75 -2.00 15.68 -7.26
N THR A 76 -2.00 16.80 -6.54
CA THR A 76 -1.44 18.11 -6.96
C THR A 76 0.09 18.20 -6.78
N LYS A 77 0.74 17.07 -6.45
CA LYS A 77 2.19 16.89 -6.23
C LYS A 77 2.74 17.44 -4.91
N SER A 78 1.92 17.50 -3.86
CA SER A 78 2.40 17.77 -2.49
C SER A 78 2.77 16.46 -1.76
N THR A 79 3.79 16.51 -0.91
CA THR A 79 4.22 15.36 -0.10
C THR A 79 3.10 14.85 0.81
N ASP A 80 2.35 15.76 1.43
CA ASP A 80 1.26 15.41 2.35
C ASP A 80 0.12 14.68 1.65
N GLU A 81 -0.24 15.10 0.44
CA GLU A 81 -1.21 14.35 -0.37
C GLU A 81 -0.69 12.96 -0.70
N PHE A 82 0.57 12.84 -1.09
CA PHE A 82 1.18 11.54 -1.39
C PHE A 82 1.22 10.61 -0.18
N VAL A 83 1.52 11.14 1.00
CA VAL A 83 1.44 10.39 2.27
C VAL A 83 0.00 9.96 2.52
N LYS A 84 -0.96 10.88 2.43
CA LYS A 84 -2.39 10.60 2.65
C LYS A 84 -2.90 9.49 1.72
N VAL A 85 -2.65 9.59 0.42
CA VAL A 85 -3.09 8.56 -0.54
C VAL A 85 -2.35 7.24 -0.37
N SER A 86 -1.09 7.27 0.09
CA SER A 86 -0.35 6.05 0.41
C SER A 86 -0.96 5.31 1.60
N VAL A 87 -1.33 6.04 2.65
CA VAL A 87 -2.05 5.49 3.80
C VAL A 87 -3.39 4.89 3.38
N ILE A 88 -4.16 5.62 2.55
CA ILE A 88 -5.45 5.13 2.03
C ILE A 88 -5.26 3.88 1.17
N GLY A 89 -4.27 3.86 0.27
CA GLY A 89 -3.96 2.71 -0.58
C GLY A 89 -3.59 1.46 0.20
N CYS A 90 -2.73 1.59 1.22
CA CYS A 90 -2.39 0.48 2.12
C CYS A 90 -3.61 -0.06 2.87
N LYS A 91 -4.41 0.84 3.48
CA LYS A 91 -5.64 0.45 4.20
C LYS A 91 -6.66 -0.21 3.28
N LEU A 92 -6.88 0.35 2.09
CA LEU A 92 -7.77 -0.24 1.09
C LEU A 92 -7.31 -1.65 0.71
N MET A 93 -6.03 -1.83 0.37
CA MET A 93 -5.49 -3.13 -0.01
C MET A 93 -5.63 -4.17 1.10
N ARG A 94 -5.38 -3.77 2.35
CA ARG A 94 -5.56 -4.64 3.51
C ARG A 94 -7.02 -5.01 3.73
N TYR A 95 -7.91 -4.03 3.60
CA TYR A 95 -9.35 -4.23 3.75
C TYR A 95 -9.90 -5.21 2.71
N VAL A 96 -9.58 -5.01 1.42
CA VAL A 96 -10.07 -5.90 0.35
C VAL A 96 -9.48 -7.29 0.47
N SER A 97 -8.22 -7.40 0.89
CA SER A 97 -7.57 -8.70 1.12
C SER A 97 -8.23 -9.44 2.27
N HIS A 98 -8.58 -8.75 3.35
CA HIS A 98 -9.34 -9.33 4.46
C HIS A 98 -10.75 -9.77 4.03
N LEU A 99 -11.53 -8.90 3.37
CA LEU A 99 -12.87 -9.26 2.89
C LEU A 99 -12.85 -10.48 1.98
N THR A 100 -11.88 -10.52 1.06
CA THR A 100 -11.74 -11.65 0.13
C THR A 100 -11.36 -12.92 0.89
N PHE A 101 -10.47 -12.83 1.88
CA PHE A 101 -10.10 -13.96 2.71
C PHE A 101 -11.25 -14.48 3.57
N VAL A 102 -12.09 -13.60 4.16
CA VAL A 102 -13.29 -14.02 4.89
C VAL A 102 -14.24 -14.83 4.01
N GLN A 103 -14.33 -14.49 2.72
CA GLN A 103 -15.24 -15.17 1.78
C GLN A 103 -14.66 -16.45 1.17
N LYS A 104 -13.35 -16.47 0.89
CA LYS A 104 -12.69 -17.55 0.12
C LYS A 104 -11.73 -18.39 0.94
N GLY A 105 -11.38 -17.94 2.14
CA GLY A 105 -10.36 -18.56 2.98
C GLY A 105 -9.06 -18.82 2.22
N TYR A 106 -8.52 -20.02 2.40
CA TYR A 106 -7.29 -20.43 1.73
C TYR A 106 -7.44 -20.74 0.24
N THR A 107 -8.63 -20.62 -0.35
CA THR A 107 -8.82 -20.73 -1.82
C THR A 107 -8.68 -19.41 -2.55
N MET A 108 -8.56 -18.29 -1.83
CA MET A 108 -8.44 -16.93 -2.39
C MET A 108 -7.36 -16.81 -3.48
N ILE A 109 -7.71 -16.25 -4.63
CA ILE A 109 -6.75 -15.91 -5.70
C ILE A 109 -6.78 -14.41 -6.02
N THR A 110 -5.81 -13.93 -6.81
CA THR A 110 -5.65 -12.50 -7.14
C THR A 110 -6.88 -11.90 -7.81
N THR A 111 -7.52 -12.65 -8.70
CA THR A 111 -8.76 -12.22 -9.38
C THR A 111 -9.95 -12.06 -8.44
N ASP A 112 -9.98 -12.75 -7.30
CA ASP A 112 -11.02 -12.55 -6.29
C ASP A 112 -10.87 -11.21 -5.57
N ILE A 113 -9.64 -10.76 -5.32
CA ILE A 113 -9.39 -9.45 -4.70
C ILE A 113 -9.86 -8.32 -5.62
N PHE A 114 -9.62 -8.42 -6.93
CA PHE A 114 -10.07 -7.40 -7.89
C PHE A 114 -11.59 -7.17 -7.85
N LYS A 115 -12.39 -8.22 -7.62
CA LYS A 115 -13.86 -8.10 -7.51
C LYS A 115 -14.30 -7.21 -6.34
N HIS A 116 -13.53 -7.20 -5.26
CA HIS A 116 -13.79 -6.37 -4.07
C HIS A 116 -13.16 -4.98 -4.15
N LEU A 117 -12.10 -4.83 -4.95
CA LEU A 117 -11.34 -3.59 -5.06
C LEU A 117 -12.23 -2.44 -5.52
N ASN A 118 -12.92 -2.58 -6.65
CA ASN A 118 -13.77 -1.51 -7.21
C ASN A 118 -14.83 -1.02 -6.22
N LYS A 119 -15.57 -1.93 -5.58
CA LYS A 119 -16.62 -1.59 -4.61
C LYS A 119 -16.03 -0.89 -3.38
N SER A 120 -14.86 -1.34 -2.92
CA SER A 120 -14.23 -0.81 -1.71
C SER A 120 -13.57 0.54 -1.93
N THR A 121 -13.04 0.81 -3.12
CA THR A 121 -12.46 2.12 -3.46
C THR A 121 -13.45 3.26 -3.22
N ILE A 122 -14.70 3.11 -3.70
CA ILE A 122 -15.77 4.11 -3.52
C ILE A 122 -15.97 4.45 -2.02
N LYS A 123 -15.97 3.43 -1.15
CA LYS A 123 -16.15 3.60 0.30
C LYS A 123 -15.01 4.39 0.97
N PHE A 124 -13.79 4.31 0.44
CA PHE A 124 -12.62 4.99 1.01
C PHE A 124 -12.47 6.44 0.55
N PHE A 125 -13.11 6.85 -0.55
CA PHE A 125 -13.11 8.23 -1.02
C PHE A 125 -14.40 9.01 -0.70
N ASN A 126 -15.51 8.33 -0.42
CA ASN A 126 -16.78 8.95 -0.02
C ASN A 126 -16.96 9.06 1.51
N LYS A 127 -15.89 8.88 2.28
CA LYS A 127 -15.84 9.07 3.74
C LYS A 127 -15.00 10.28 4.07
#